data_AF-A0A835K4P9-F1
#
_entry.id   AF-A0A835K4P9-F1
#
_cell.length_a   1.000
_cell.length_b   1.000
_cell.length_c   1.000
_cell.angle_alpha   90.00
_cell.angle_beta   90.00
_cell.angle_gamma   90.00
#
_symmetry.space_group_name_H-M   'P 1'
#
loop_
_entity.id
_entity.type
_entity.pdbx_description
1 polymer ?
#
loop_
_entity_poly.entity_id
_entity_poly.type
_entity_poly.pdbx_seq_one_letter_code
_entity_poly.pdbx_strand_id
1 'polypeptide(L)'
;MDSSTASTTEESKVKIVASKTSGIQSSRGSRLSGIRIKKEDLNRKLSVPKYLRHAIRDAIKSKDVNAAVDRCREGNNGGSEAAPEGPMVVFVNSKSGGRHGPQLKERLQQLMGEEQVFDLSDVKPDEFVNYGLVCLEKLAGLGDYCAKETRDKLRIMVAGGDGTVGWVLGSLAELHTQGREPVPPVAVLPLGTGNDLSRSFGWGGSFPIFWRSAVKRSLLRVITYPVCHLDSWHLLVSMPSGEVVNRPHSLKPTEECSLEQGLTIEGELPEKVNCYEGVFYNYFSVGMDAQVAYGFHHLRNEKPHLAQGPISNKLIYSGYSCTQGWFVTPCISDPSLRLDICETKIGSIPFDLNVFCLSLLF
;
A
#
# COMPACT_ATOMS: atom_id res chain seq x y z
N MET A 1 -2.18 -83.90 12.54
CA MET A 1 -3.23 -83.15 13.24
C MET A 1 -2.86 -81.68 13.16
N ASP A 2 -3.50 -81.03 12.20
CA ASP A 2 -4.03 -79.66 12.18
C ASP A 2 -3.17 -78.43 12.54
N SER A 3 -2.87 -77.67 11.47
CA SER A 3 -3.44 -76.35 11.14
C SER A 3 -3.15 -75.11 11.99
N SER A 4 -2.50 -74.14 11.32
CA SER A 4 -2.89 -72.73 11.15
C SER A 4 -3.30 -71.89 12.36
N THR A 5 -2.57 -70.79 12.65
CA THR A 5 -3.11 -69.41 12.54
C THR A 5 -2.09 -68.27 12.72
N ALA A 6 -2.16 -67.37 11.74
CA ALA A 6 -1.83 -65.94 11.60
C ALA A 6 -1.45 -65.03 12.80
N SER A 7 -0.44 -64.20 12.50
CA SER A 7 -0.25 -62.74 12.75
C SER A 7 -1.03 -62.02 13.86
N THR A 8 -0.34 -61.17 14.62
CA THR A 8 -0.56 -59.70 14.64
C THR A 8 0.52 -59.01 15.49
N THR A 9 1.39 -58.23 14.84
CA THR A 9 2.18 -57.16 15.45
C THR A 9 1.32 -55.89 15.47
N GLU A 10 1.03 -55.36 16.66
CA GLU A 10 0.39 -54.04 16.82
C GLU A 10 1.42 -52.94 16.50
N GLU A 11 1.41 -52.46 15.26
CA GLU A 11 1.90 -51.12 14.92
C GLU A 11 0.85 -50.08 15.34
N SER A 12 1.22 -49.21 16.27
CA SER A 12 0.44 -48.05 16.67
C SER A 12 0.34 -47.03 15.52
N LYS A 13 -0.71 -47.17 14.69
CA LYS A 13 -1.13 -46.15 13.72
C LYS A 13 -1.65 -44.92 14.45
N VAL A 14 -0.88 -43.84 14.47
CA VAL A 14 -1.39 -42.50 14.79
C VAL A 14 -2.33 -42.07 13.66
N LYS A 15 -3.64 -42.21 13.88
CA LYS A 15 -4.67 -41.59 13.02
C LYS A 15 -4.67 -40.08 13.29
N ILE A 16 -4.14 -39.29 12.36
CA ILE A 16 -4.45 -37.86 12.29
C ILE A 16 -5.90 -37.74 11.82
N VAL A 17 -6.81 -37.60 12.78
CA VAL A 17 -8.20 -37.23 12.52
C VAL A 17 -8.24 -35.73 12.28
N ALA A 18 -8.58 -35.33 11.06
CA ALA A 18 -8.86 -33.94 10.72
C ALA A 18 -10.07 -33.45 11.54
N SER A 19 -9.81 -32.68 12.58
CA SER A 19 -10.83 -31.94 13.32
C SER A 19 -11.28 -30.75 12.47
N LYS A 20 -12.48 -30.85 11.91
CA LYS A 20 -13.24 -29.71 11.40
C LYS A 20 -13.52 -28.75 12.57
N THR A 21 -12.72 -27.70 12.71
CA THR A 21 -13.09 -26.54 13.54
C THR A 21 -13.86 -25.55 12.67
N SER A 22 -15.16 -25.83 12.52
CA SER A 22 -16.16 -24.83 12.16
C SER A 22 -16.45 -23.96 13.39
N GLY A 23 -16.37 -22.64 13.21
CA GLY A 23 -16.98 -21.67 14.12
C GLY A 23 -16.14 -21.37 15.37
N ILE A 24 -15.44 -20.23 15.33
CA ILE A 24 -15.42 -19.13 16.33
C ILE A 24 -14.31 -18.18 15.85
N GLN A 25 -14.64 -17.29 14.90
CA GLN A 25 -14.00 -15.98 14.82
C GLN A 25 -14.95 -14.99 15.51
N SER A 26 -14.93 -15.03 16.84
CA SER A 26 -15.67 -14.09 17.67
C SER A 26 -14.83 -12.83 17.88
N SER A 27 -15.27 -11.76 17.22
CA SER A 27 -15.41 -10.42 17.80
C SER A 27 -14.27 -9.89 18.69
N ARG A 28 -13.15 -9.47 18.08
CA ARG A 28 -12.31 -8.40 18.64
C ARG A 28 -12.31 -7.10 17.84
N GLY A 29 -13.14 -7.01 16.80
CA GLY A 29 -13.24 -5.84 15.91
C GLY A 29 -14.56 -5.08 15.92
N SER A 30 -15.50 -5.34 16.85
CA SER A 30 -16.84 -4.74 16.79
C SER A 30 -17.32 -4.17 18.13
N ARG A 31 -16.69 -3.10 18.60
CA ARG A 31 -17.29 -2.18 19.61
C ARG A 31 -17.80 -0.85 19.02
N LEU A 32 -17.71 -0.68 17.70
CA LEU A 32 -18.13 0.54 16.99
C LEU A 32 -19.41 0.36 16.15
N SER A 33 -20.01 -0.82 16.14
CA SER A 33 -21.28 -1.09 15.46
C SER A 33 -22.46 -0.55 16.30
N GLY A 34 -22.66 0.78 16.26
CA GLY A 34 -23.81 1.43 16.92
C GLY A 34 -23.58 2.88 17.33
N ILE A 35 -22.33 3.35 17.37
CA ILE A 35 -22.02 4.72 17.79
C ILE A 35 -22.30 5.69 16.64
N ARG A 36 -23.26 6.61 16.84
CA ARG A 36 -23.52 7.72 15.93
C ARG A 36 -22.41 8.77 16.08
N ILE A 37 -21.40 8.67 15.23
CA ILE A 37 -20.27 9.62 15.23
C ILE A 37 -20.75 10.99 14.68
N LYS A 38 -20.82 11.98 15.57
CA LYS A 38 -21.10 13.38 15.21
C LYS A 38 -19.95 13.96 14.40
N LYS A 39 -20.25 14.86 13.46
CA LYS A 39 -19.23 15.44 12.57
C LYS A 39 -18.28 16.32 13.37
N GLU A 40 -18.80 17.02 14.36
CA GLU A 40 -18.09 17.99 15.19
C GLU A 40 -17.04 17.30 16.06
N ASP A 41 -17.41 16.19 16.69
CA ASP A 41 -16.47 15.36 17.47
C ASP A 41 -15.35 14.78 16.62
N LEU A 42 -15.69 14.36 15.40
CA LEU A 42 -14.73 13.85 14.44
C LEU A 42 -13.77 14.98 14.02
N ASN A 43 -14.30 16.12 13.57
CA ASN A 43 -13.53 17.28 13.13
C ASN A 43 -12.54 17.76 14.21
N ARG A 44 -12.98 17.88 15.48
CA ARG A 44 -12.09 18.24 16.60
C ARG A 44 -10.89 17.30 16.77
N LYS A 45 -11.03 16.03 16.43
CA LYS A 45 -9.97 15.02 16.60
C LYS A 45 -8.97 14.96 15.44
N LEU A 46 -9.35 15.39 14.23
CA LEU A 46 -8.55 15.17 13.01
C LEU A 46 -8.28 16.40 12.14
N SER A 47 -9.07 17.45 12.28
CA SER A 47 -8.90 18.64 11.44
C SER A 47 -7.71 19.43 11.92
N VAL A 48 -6.80 19.68 10.98
CA VAL A 48 -5.64 20.54 11.19
C VAL A 48 -6.14 21.98 11.30
N PRO A 49 -5.59 22.78 12.25
CA PRO A 49 -5.81 24.21 12.37
C PRO A 49 -5.93 24.95 11.05
N LYS A 50 -6.85 25.91 10.97
CA LYS A 50 -7.21 26.57 9.71
C LYS A 50 -6.01 27.30 9.09
N TYR A 51 -5.18 27.93 9.91
CA TYR A 51 -3.99 28.64 9.44
C TYR A 51 -2.93 27.68 8.88
N LEU A 52 -2.69 26.53 9.54
CA LEU A 52 -1.76 25.51 9.06
C LEU A 52 -2.22 24.87 7.75
N ARG A 53 -3.49 24.46 7.66
CA ARG A 53 -3.99 23.82 6.43
C ARG A 53 -3.98 24.77 5.23
N HIS A 54 -4.21 26.07 5.45
CA HIS A 54 -4.05 27.09 4.41
C HIS A 54 -2.59 27.27 4.01
N ALA A 55 -1.66 27.33 4.97
CA ALA A 55 -0.24 27.43 4.69
C ALA A 55 0.29 26.22 3.90
N ILE A 56 -0.12 25.00 4.26
CA ILE A 56 0.19 23.76 3.53
C ILE A 56 -0.34 23.84 2.10
N ARG A 57 -1.62 24.18 1.93
CA ARG A 57 -2.25 24.31 0.61
C ARG A 57 -1.51 25.33 -0.25
N ASP A 58 -1.20 26.50 0.31
CA ASP A 58 -0.56 27.59 -0.41
C ASP A 58 0.87 27.21 -0.78
N ALA A 59 1.63 26.55 0.11
CA ALA A 59 2.97 26.04 -0.18
C ALA A 59 2.97 25.03 -1.34
N ILE A 60 2.02 24.08 -1.35
CA ILE A 60 1.88 23.09 -2.43
C ILE A 60 1.52 23.78 -3.75
N LYS A 61 0.56 24.71 -3.73
CA LYS A 61 0.11 25.42 -4.94
C LYS A 61 1.18 26.33 -5.54
N SER A 62 1.89 27.09 -4.70
CA SER A 62 2.92 28.02 -5.17
C SER A 62 4.27 27.35 -5.42
N LYS A 63 4.47 26.11 -4.94
CA LYS A 63 5.77 25.42 -4.90
C LYS A 63 6.84 26.29 -4.21
N ASP A 64 6.41 27.08 -3.23
CA ASP A 64 7.25 28.01 -2.47
C ASP A 64 6.82 27.98 -1.00
N VAL A 65 7.60 27.25 -0.19
CA VAL A 65 7.35 27.11 1.24
C VAL A 65 7.61 28.41 1.98
N ASN A 66 8.61 29.19 1.56
CA ASN A 66 9.03 30.39 2.28
C ASN A 66 7.91 31.43 2.22
N ALA A 67 7.43 31.74 1.02
CA ALA A 67 6.36 32.71 0.84
C ALA A 67 5.05 32.28 1.52
N ALA A 68 4.75 30.97 1.56
CA ALA A 68 3.57 30.47 2.26
C ALA A 68 3.68 30.63 3.79
N VAL A 69 4.85 30.34 4.36
CA VAL A 69 5.12 30.51 5.79
C VAL A 69 5.08 31.98 6.20
N ASP A 70 5.63 32.88 5.38
CA ASP A 70 5.63 34.31 5.67
C ASP A 70 4.20 34.87 5.70
N ARG A 71 3.38 34.56 4.67
CA ARG A 71 1.95 34.91 4.65
C ARG A 71 1.17 34.35 5.82
N CYS A 72 1.50 33.12 6.23
CA CYS A 72 0.85 32.47 7.37
C CYS A 72 1.11 33.23 8.67
N ARG A 73 2.34 33.71 8.88
CA ARG A 73 2.73 34.47 10.06
C ARG A 73 2.12 35.87 10.10
N GLU A 74 2.06 36.55 8.95
CA GLU A 74 1.41 37.87 8.84
C GLU A 74 -0.08 37.81 9.17
N GLY A 75 -0.75 36.71 8.84
CA GLY A 75 -2.18 36.51 9.11
C GLY A 75 -2.53 35.94 10.49
N ASN A 76 -1.55 35.44 11.26
CA ASN A 76 -1.81 34.75 12.53
C ASN A 76 -1.64 35.70 13.73
N ASN A 77 -2.76 36.26 14.22
CA ASN A 77 -2.80 37.13 15.40
C ASN A 77 -2.71 36.35 16.74
N GLY A 78 -1.68 35.52 16.92
CA GLY A 78 -1.27 35.00 18.23
C GLY A 78 -2.26 34.06 18.94
N GLY A 79 -3.23 33.49 18.23
CA GLY A 79 -4.12 32.46 18.79
C GLY A 79 -3.37 31.13 18.94
N SER A 80 -3.07 30.71 20.17
CA SER A 80 -2.52 29.38 20.45
C SER A 80 -3.60 28.32 20.23
N GLU A 81 -3.84 27.91 18.98
CA GLU A 81 -4.68 26.76 18.67
C GLU A 81 -3.98 25.46 19.10
N ALA A 82 -4.71 24.56 19.76
CA ALA A 82 -4.18 23.26 20.14
C ALA A 82 -4.13 22.31 18.93
N ALA A 83 -3.09 21.47 18.86
CA ALA A 83 -3.02 20.45 17.83
C ALA A 83 -4.08 19.36 18.05
N PRO A 84 -4.65 18.79 16.97
CA PRO A 84 -5.65 17.73 17.07
C PRO A 84 -5.04 16.43 17.62
N GLU A 85 -5.88 15.52 18.12
CA GLU A 85 -5.46 14.22 18.68
C GLU A 85 -4.78 13.32 17.63
N GLY A 86 -5.29 13.34 16.39
CA GLY A 86 -4.75 12.61 15.25
C GLY A 86 -4.92 13.41 13.98
N PRO A 87 -4.10 14.45 13.74
CA PRO A 87 -4.15 15.24 12.51
C PRO A 87 -4.02 14.31 11.32
N MET A 88 -4.88 14.50 10.33
CA MET A 88 -4.97 13.55 9.22
C MET A 88 -4.93 14.23 7.87
N VAL A 89 -4.16 13.65 6.94
CA VAL A 89 -4.23 13.96 5.52
C VAL A 89 -4.73 12.73 4.77
N VAL A 90 -5.63 12.94 3.81
CA VAL A 90 -6.16 11.85 2.99
C VAL A 90 -5.74 12.03 1.53
N PHE A 91 -5.13 11.00 0.96
CA PHE A 91 -4.95 10.87 -0.48
C PHE A 91 -6.06 10.01 -1.07
N VAL A 92 -6.71 10.49 -2.12
CA VAL A 92 -7.78 9.78 -2.83
C VAL A 92 -7.36 9.55 -4.27
N ASN A 93 -7.36 8.29 -4.71
CA ASN A 93 -7.28 7.97 -6.13
C ASN A 93 -8.69 7.94 -6.73
N SER A 94 -9.11 9.03 -7.36
CA SER A 94 -10.45 9.15 -7.94
C SER A 94 -10.75 8.16 -9.07
N LYS A 95 -9.71 7.59 -9.69
CA LYS A 95 -9.82 6.58 -10.75
C LYS A 95 -10.04 5.16 -10.20
N SER A 96 -9.84 4.93 -8.90
CA SER A 96 -10.04 3.62 -8.25
C SER A 96 -11.49 3.39 -7.81
N GLY A 97 -11.88 2.12 -7.64
CA GLY A 97 -13.12 1.72 -6.95
C GLY A 97 -14.43 1.99 -7.67
N GLY A 98 -14.49 1.73 -8.98
CA GLY A 98 -15.75 1.78 -9.73
C GLY A 98 -16.37 3.18 -9.81
N ARG A 99 -15.53 4.23 -9.84
CA ARG A 99 -15.94 5.65 -9.95
C ARG A 99 -16.62 6.24 -8.71
N HIS A 100 -16.55 5.60 -7.53
CA HIS A 100 -16.97 6.23 -6.27
C HIS A 100 -15.96 7.24 -5.72
N GLY A 101 -14.75 7.30 -6.28
CA GLY A 101 -13.68 8.19 -5.85
C GLY A 101 -14.06 9.67 -5.70
N PRO A 102 -14.69 10.31 -6.70
CA PRO A 102 -15.13 11.71 -6.59
C PRO A 102 -16.15 11.95 -5.47
N GLN A 103 -17.14 11.07 -5.33
CA GLN A 103 -18.17 11.16 -4.28
C GLN A 103 -17.56 10.97 -2.88
N LEU A 104 -16.57 10.08 -2.78
CA LEU A 104 -15.82 9.86 -1.55
C LEU A 104 -14.94 11.07 -1.20
N LYS A 105 -14.24 11.64 -2.18
CA LYS A 105 -13.46 12.88 -2.03
C LYS A 105 -14.36 13.99 -1.47
N GLU A 106 -15.47 14.28 -2.14
CA GLU A 106 -16.43 15.30 -1.68
C GLU A 106 -16.89 15.03 -0.25
N ARG A 107 -17.23 13.78 0.07
CA ARG A 107 -17.66 13.41 1.42
C ARG A 107 -16.57 13.61 2.48
N LEU A 108 -15.33 13.28 2.17
CA LEU A 108 -14.19 13.47 3.06
C LEU A 108 -13.94 14.97 3.26
N GLN A 109 -13.95 15.76 2.19
CA GLN A 109 -13.82 17.22 2.24
C GLN A 109 -14.90 17.86 3.12
N GLN A 110 -16.15 17.40 3.01
CA GLN A 110 -17.24 17.83 3.90
C GLN A 110 -17.00 17.49 5.38
N LEU A 111 -16.19 16.49 5.71
CA LEU A 111 -15.93 16.06 7.10
C LEU A 111 -14.70 16.78 7.70
N MET A 112 -13.63 16.97 6.93
CA MET A 112 -12.34 17.44 7.45
C MET A 112 -11.79 18.71 6.80
N GLY A 113 -12.37 19.18 5.70
CA GLY A 113 -11.89 20.32 4.92
C GLY A 113 -11.25 19.90 3.61
N GLU A 114 -11.29 20.79 2.61
CA GLU A 114 -10.75 20.54 1.28
C GLU A 114 -9.22 20.48 1.27
N GLU A 115 -8.59 21.21 2.19
CA GLU A 115 -7.14 21.39 2.27
C GLU A 115 -6.41 20.18 2.87
N GLN A 116 -7.15 19.20 3.42
CA GLN A 116 -6.60 17.96 3.99
C GLN A 116 -6.92 16.72 3.13
N VAL A 117 -7.65 16.88 2.01
CA VAL A 117 -8.06 15.78 1.13
C VAL A 117 -7.55 16.05 -0.27
N PHE A 118 -6.49 15.33 -0.64
CA PHE A 118 -5.81 15.49 -1.91
C PHE A 118 -6.24 14.40 -2.89
N ASP A 119 -6.63 14.78 -4.10
CA ASP A 119 -6.74 13.81 -5.20
C ASP A 119 -5.34 13.60 -5.78
N LEU A 120 -4.95 12.34 -5.95
CA LEU A 120 -3.64 11.98 -6.48
C LEU A 120 -3.45 12.36 -7.95
N SER A 121 -4.52 12.73 -8.65
CA SER A 121 -4.45 13.33 -9.98
C SER A 121 -4.08 14.82 -9.92
N ASP A 122 -4.37 15.50 -8.82
CA ASP A 122 -4.18 16.95 -8.64
C ASP A 122 -2.88 17.26 -7.88
N VAL A 123 -2.61 16.53 -6.79
CA VAL A 123 -1.44 16.71 -5.93
C VAL A 123 -0.76 15.36 -5.75
N LYS A 124 0.50 15.27 -6.18
CA LYS A 124 1.28 14.04 -6.02
C LYS A 124 1.80 13.89 -4.59
N PRO A 125 2.04 12.66 -4.10
CA PRO A 125 2.58 12.45 -2.76
C PRO A 125 3.92 13.16 -2.53
N ASP A 126 4.80 13.20 -3.53
CA ASP A 126 6.08 13.91 -3.46
C ASP A 126 5.92 15.43 -3.32
N GLU A 127 4.89 16.03 -3.94
CA GLU A 127 4.60 17.46 -3.76
C GLU A 127 4.12 17.75 -2.34
N PHE A 128 3.31 16.87 -1.76
CA PHE A 128 2.92 17.00 -0.35
C PHE A 128 4.13 16.86 0.59
N VAL A 129 5.03 15.91 0.32
CA VAL A 129 6.26 15.72 1.13
C VAL A 129 7.18 16.93 1.02
N ASN A 130 7.44 17.42 -0.20
CA ASN A 130 8.44 18.48 -0.43
C ASN A 130 7.93 19.89 -0.12
N TYR A 131 6.63 20.14 -0.20
CA TYR A 131 6.07 21.47 0.08
C TYR A 131 5.17 21.48 1.31
N GLY A 132 4.27 20.50 1.45
CA GLY A 132 3.30 20.45 2.55
C GLY A 132 3.95 20.14 3.90
N LEU A 133 4.71 19.04 4.01
CA LEU A 133 5.42 18.67 5.24
C LEU A 133 6.53 19.66 5.58
N VAL A 134 7.31 20.10 4.58
CA VAL A 134 8.36 21.11 4.80
C VAL A 134 7.77 22.42 5.34
N CYS A 135 6.57 22.81 4.90
CA CYS A 135 5.86 23.98 5.46
C CYS A 135 5.56 23.80 6.96
N LEU A 136 5.04 22.65 7.37
CA LEU A 136 4.81 22.34 8.79
C LEU A 136 6.11 22.31 9.59
N GLU A 137 7.15 21.66 9.07
CA GLU A 137 8.46 21.57 9.72
C GLU A 137 9.11 22.94 9.88
N LYS A 138 8.98 23.82 8.88
CA LYS A 138 9.50 25.19 8.95
C LYS A 138 8.74 26.03 9.97
N LEU A 139 7.41 25.95 10.02
CA LEU A 139 6.62 26.62 11.06
C LEU A 139 7.01 26.13 12.45
N ALA A 140 7.18 24.81 12.62
CA ALA A 140 7.66 24.21 13.87
C ALA A 140 9.06 24.74 14.26
N GLY A 141 9.98 24.84 13.29
CA GLY A 141 11.32 25.40 13.50
C GLY A 141 11.33 26.88 13.86
N LEU A 142 10.29 27.62 13.48
CA LEU A 142 10.07 29.03 13.87
C LEU A 142 9.37 29.19 15.23
N GLY A 143 9.16 28.10 15.97
CA GLY A 143 8.58 28.11 17.32
C GLY A 143 7.06 27.88 17.37
N ASP A 144 6.42 27.51 16.26
CA ASP A 144 5.01 27.13 16.27
C ASP A 144 4.83 25.73 16.89
N TYR A 145 4.45 25.71 18.16
CA TYR A 145 4.24 24.47 18.91
C TYR A 145 3.10 23.61 18.33
N CYS A 146 2.06 24.25 17.79
CA CYS A 146 0.93 23.55 17.21
C CYS A 146 1.33 22.88 15.88
N ALA A 147 2.14 23.55 15.05
CA ALA A 147 2.72 22.97 13.86
C ALA A 147 3.62 21.77 14.19
N LYS A 148 4.45 21.90 15.24
CA LYS A 148 5.31 20.81 15.73
C LYS A 148 4.50 19.59 16.16
N GLU A 149 3.54 19.78 17.06
CA GLU A 149 2.70 18.68 17.55
C GLU A 149 1.83 18.08 16.44
N THR A 150 1.40 18.90 15.47
CA THR A 150 0.71 18.43 14.27
C THR A 150 1.61 17.54 13.42
N ARG A 151 2.87 17.94 13.19
CA ARG A 151 3.87 17.18 12.44
C ARG A 151 4.22 15.85 13.10
N ASP A 152 4.29 15.84 14.44
CA ASP A 152 4.64 14.65 15.22
C ASP A 152 3.52 13.61 15.26
N LYS A 153 2.25 14.06 15.28
CA LYS A 153 1.06 13.18 15.38
C LYS A 153 0.38 12.91 14.04
N LEU A 154 0.90 13.45 12.94
CA LEU A 154 0.29 13.37 11.62
C LEU A 154 0.07 11.92 11.20
N ARG A 155 -1.12 11.61 10.69
CA ARG A 155 -1.48 10.33 10.09
C ARG A 155 -1.90 10.52 8.64
N ILE A 156 -1.60 9.56 7.79
CA ILE A 156 -2.00 9.58 6.39
C ILE A 156 -3.02 8.47 6.15
N MET A 157 -4.11 8.77 5.46
CA MET A 157 -5.06 7.78 4.96
C MET A 157 -5.02 7.76 3.44
N VAL A 158 -4.90 6.59 2.83
CA VAL A 158 -4.88 6.42 1.38
C VAL A 158 -6.12 5.67 0.94
N ALA A 159 -6.96 6.32 0.15
CA ALA A 159 -8.13 5.73 -0.48
C ALA A 159 -7.79 5.28 -1.90
N GLY A 160 -7.51 4.00 -2.06
CA GLY A 160 -7.00 3.41 -3.31
C GLY A 160 -6.86 1.90 -3.25
N GLY A 161 -6.22 1.31 -4.26
CA GLY A 161 -5.73 -0.07 -4.23
C GLY A 161 -4.24 -0.14 -3.86
N ASP A 162 -3.65 -1.33 -3.85
CA ASP A 162 -2.29 -1.56 -3.34
C ASP A 162 -1.22 -0.73 -4.07
N GLY A 163 -1.31 -0.58 -5.40
CA GLY A 163 -0.37 0.28 -6.14
C GLY A 163 -0.47 1.78 -5.77
N THR A 164 -1.65 2.25 -5.38
CA THR A 164 -1.82 3.62 -4.88
C THR A 164 -1.20 3.79 -3.49
N VAL A 165 -1.42 2.80 -2.61
CA VAL A 165 -0.81 2.78 -1.27
C VAL A 165 0.71 2.72 -1.38
N GLY A 166 1.25 1.86 -2.24
CA GLY A 166 2.68 1.74 -2.50
C GLY A 166 3.32 3.02 -3.03
N TRP A 167 2.62 3.76 -3.91
CA TRP A 167 3.11 5.07 -4.38
C TRP A 167 3.24 6.07 -3.23
N VAL A 168 2.24 6.19 -2.37
CA VAL A 168 2.29 7.09 -1.20
C VAL A 168 3.38 6.65 -0.22
N LEU A 169 3.47 5.36 0.10
CA LEU A 169 4.51 4.82 0.98
C LEU A 169 5.91 5.08 0.42
N GLY A 170 6.11 4.88 -0.89
CA GLY A 170 7.39 5.15 -1.56
C GLY A 170 7.82 6.61 -1.42
N SER A 171 6.91 7.57 -1.59
CA SER A 171 7.22 8.99 -1.38
C SER A 171 7.47 9.33 0.09
N LEU A 172 6.80 8.67 1.03
CA LEU A 172 7.04 8.89 2.47
C LEU A 172 8.34 8.23 2.94
N ALA A 173 8.77 7.13 2.32
CA ALA A 173 10.03 6.46 2.63
C ALA A 173 11.24 7.38 2.37
N GLU A 174 11.14 8.33 1.43
CA GLU A 174 12.16 9.35 1.19
C GLU A 174 12.45 10.19 2.44
N LEU A 175 11.47 10.38 3.34
CA LEU A 175 11.68 11.05 4.63
C LEU A 175 12.69 10.29 5.49
N HIS A 176 12.59 8.97 5.56
CA HIS A 176 13.50 8.14 6.33
C HIS A 176 14.93 8.22 5.77
N THR A 177 15.08 8.10 4.44
CA THR A 177 16.37 8.25 3.74
C THR A 177 17.01 9.62 3.99
N GLN A 178 16.19 10.68 4.12
CA GLN A 178 16.64 12.04 4.43
C GLN A 178 16.85 12.31 5.94
N GLY A 179 16.62 11.32 6.81
CA GLY A 179 16.70 11.49 8.27
C GLY A 179 15.59 12.39 8.86
N ARG A 180 14.46 12.53 8.16
CA ARG A 180 13.33 13.42 8.51
C ARG A 180 12.22 12.68 9.26
N GLU A 181 12.47 12.36 10.53
CA GLU A 181 11.51 11.68 11.39
C GLU A 181 10.50 12.65 12.07
N PRO A 182 9.31 12.17 12.50
CA PRO A 182 8.77 10.83 12.27
C PRO A 182 8.21 10.65 10.85
N VAL A 183 8.32 9.46 10.26
CA VAL A 183 7.53 9.10 9.07
C VAL A 183 6.06 8.90 9.46
N PRO A 184 5.09 9.64 8.88
CA PRO A 184 3.68 9.52 9.26
C PRO A 184 3.13 8.11 8.98
N PRO A 185 2.44 7.45 9.93
CA PRO A 185 1.84 6.14 9.69
C PRO A 185 0.72 6.24 8.64
N VAL A 186 0.63 5.21 7.81
CA VAL A 186 -0.32 5.13 6.70
C VAL A 186 -1.42 4.13 6.97
N ALA A 187 -2.67 4.57 6.87
CA ALA A 187 -3.85 3.73 6.89
C ALA A 187 -4.45 3.57 5.50
N VAL A 188 -5.11 2.44 5.24
CA VAL A 188 -5.69 2.13 3.93
C VAL A 188 -7.21 2.20 3.98
N LEU A 189 -7.81 2.87 3.00
CA LEU A 189 -9.23 2.78 2.68
C LEU A 189 -9.37 2.01 1.36
N PRO A 190 -9.77 0.72 1.40
CA PRO A 190 -9.65 -0.20 0.26
C PRO A 190 -10.66 0.13 -0.84
N LEU A 191 -10.23 0.89 -1.85
CA LEU A 191 -11.00 1.17 -3.06
C LEU A 191 -10.64 0.24 -4.22
N GLY A 192 -9.58 -0.55 -4.12
CA GLY A 192 -9.16 -1.47 -5.17
C GLY A 192 -9.99 -2.75 -5.25
N THR A 193 -9.55 -3.67 -6.11
CA THR A 193 -10.11 -5.04 -6.19
C THR A 193 -9.27 -6.06 -5.40
N GLY A 194 -7.93 -5.95 -5.46
CA GLY A 194 -6.96 -6.77 -4.73
C GLY A 194 -6.95 -6.44 -3.23
N ASN A 195 -6.54 -5.23 -2.86
CA ASN A 195 -6.52 -4.70 -1.49
C ASN A 195 -5.82 -5.61 -0.48
N ASP A 196 -4.74 -6.26 -0.89
CA ASP A 196 -4.04 -7.28 -0.12
C ASP A 196 -3.31 -6.67 1.09
N LEU A 197 -2.73 -5.47 0.95
CA LEU A 197 -2.17 -4.72 2.09
C LEU A 197 -3.28 -4.39 3.09
N SER A 198 -4.42 -3.92 2.59
CA SER A 198 -5.57 -3.58 3.45
C SER A 198 -6.10 -4.80 4.22
N ARG A 199 -6.10 -6.00 3.62
CA ARG A 199 -6.48 -7.24 4.32
C ARG A 199 -5.46 -7.62 5.39
N SER A 200 -4.19 -7.60 5.05
CA SER A 200 -3.08 -7.99 5.93
C SER A 200 -3.03 -7.13 7.20
N PHE A 201 -3.30 -5.82 7.07
CA PHE A 201 -3.35 -4.88 8.19
C PHE A 201 -4.76 -4.68 8.79
N GLY A 202 -5.72 -5.52 8.41
CA GLY A 202 -7.06 -5.53 9.00
C GLY A 202 -7.97 -4.35 8.64
N TRP A 203 -7.62 -3.52 7.66
CA TRP A 203 -8.45 -2.43 7.14
C TRP A 203 -9.63 -2.93 6.29
N GLY A 204 -9.59 -4.19 5.86
CA GLY A 204 -10.68 -4.89 5.18
C GLY A 204 -10.40 -5.12 3.69
N GLY A 205 -11.18 -5.98 3.05
CA GLY A 205 -10.94 -6.41 1.67
C GLY A 205 -11.67 -5.60 0.59
N SER A 206 -12.66 -4.80 0.96
CA SER A 206 -13.51 -4.07 0.02
C SER A 206 -14.11 -2.81 0.62
N PHE A 207 -14.44 -1.86 -0.25
CA PHE A 207 -15.14 -0.65 0.15
C PHE A 207 -16.59 -0.98 0.52
N PRO A 208 -17.10 -0.58 1.71
CA PRO A 208 -18.43 -0.96 2.16
C PRO A 208 -19.56 -0.41 1.29
N ILE A 209 -20.64 -1.17 1.08
CA ILE A 209 -21.84 -0.71 0.36
C ILE A 209 -22.43 0.56 1.01
N PHE A 210 -22.53 0.58 2.34
CA PHE A 210 -22.97 1.74 3.12
C PHE A 210 -21.80 2.66 3.51
N TRP A 211 -20.99 3.03 2.52
CA TRP A 211 -19.72 3.73 2.74
C TRP A 211 -19.86 5.07 3.47
N ARG A 212 -20.94 5.83 3.26
CA ARG A 212 -21.10 7.16 3.89
C ARG A 212 -21.03 7.11 5.42
N SER A 213 -21.58 6.07 6.02
CA SER A 213 -21.53 5.85 7.47
C SER A 213 -20.23 5.14 7.88
N ALA A 214 -19.67 4.31 7.00
CA ALA A 214 -18.41 3.62 7.24
C ALA A 214 -17.21 4.56 7.27
N VAL A 215 -17.17 5.58 6.40
CA VAL A 215 -16.06 6.55 6.30
C VAL A 215 -15.78 7.22 7.65
N LYS A 216 -16.82 7.66 8.38
CA LYS A 216 -16.64 8.25 9.71
C LYS A 216 -16.00 7.28 10.70
N ARG A 217 -16.40 5.99 10.66
CA ARG A 217 -15.80 4.95 11.49
C ARG A 217 -14.38 4.66 11.08
N SER A 218 -14.09 4.62 9.78
CA SER A 218 -12.72 4.45 9.27
C SER A 218 -11.82 5.58 9.72
N LEU A 219 -12.24 6.85 9.59
CA LEU A 219 -11.48 8.01 10.06
C LEU A 219 -11.18 7.94 11.55
N LEU A 220 -12.18 7.63 12.38
CA LEU A 220 -11.96 7.47 13.83
C LEU A 220 -11.03 6.29 14.13
N ARG A 221 -11.18 5.19 13.39
CA ARG A 221 -10.32 4.02 13.50
C ARG A 221 -8.87 4.35 13.18
N VAL A 222 -8.58 5.20 12.19
CA VAL A 222 -7.18 5.62 11.91
C VAL A 222 -6.52 6.27 13.11
N ILE A 223 -7.26 7.00 13.95
CA ILE A 223 -6.72 7.65 15.15
C ILE A 223 -6.41 6.64 16.25
N THR A 224 -7.30 5.68 16.47
CA THR A 224 -7.22 4.74 17.61
C THR A 224 -6.53 3.43 17.30
N TYR A 225 -6.38 3.06 16.02
CA TYR A 225 -5.77 1.80 15.63
C TYR A 225 -4.25 1.82 15.90
N PRO A 226 -3.69 0.73 16.45
CA PRO A 226 -2.26 0.65 16.74
C PRO A 226 -1.44 0.76 15.46
N VAL A 227 -0.29 1.44 15.57
CA VAL A 227 0.71 1.49 14.50
C VAL A 227 1.46 0.17 14.52
N CYS A 228 1.77 -0.35 13.34
CA CYS A 228 2.58 -1.55 13.13
C CYS A 228 3.66 -1.24 12.10
N HIS A 229 4.74 -1.99 12.16
CA HIS A 229 5.81 -1.91 11.18
C HIS A 229 5.43 -2.73 9.94
N LEU A 230 5.85 -2.23 8.78
CA LEU A 230 5.68 -2.88 7.49
C LEU A 230 7.08 -3.06 6.91
N ASP A 231 7.44 -4.30 6.61
CA ASP A 231 8.67 -4.61 5.91
C ASP A 231 8.56 -4.16 4.44
N SER A 232 9.68 -3.69 3.90
CA SER A 232 9.78 -3.22 2.52
C SER A 232 10.92 -3.94 1.81
N TRP A 233 10.67 -4.42 0.59
CA TRP A 233 11.66 -5.11 -0.22
C TRP A 233 12.20 -4.17 -1.28
N HIS A 234 13.51 -3.93 -1.27
CA HIS A 234 14.19 -3.21 -2.33
C HIS A 234 14.62 -4.21 -3.41
N LEU A 235 14.14 -3.98 -4.62
CA LEU A 235 14.34 -4.85 -5.78
C LEU A 235 15.20 -4.13 -6.80
N LEU A 236 16.29 -4.76 -7.20
CA LEU A 236 17.14 -4.37 -8.31
C LEU A 236 16.88 -5.29 -9.49
N VAL A 237 16.55 -4.74 -10.64
CA VAL A 237 16.24 -5.47 -11.88
C VAL A 237 17.19 -5.00 -12.97
N SER A 238 17.99 -5.92 -13.49
CA SER A 238 18.89 -5.69 -14.62
C SER A 238 18.31 -6.33 -15.88
N MET A 239 18.21 -5.58 -16.97
CA MET A 239 17.71 -6.08 -18.26
C MET A 239 18.67 -5.73 -19.40
N PRO A 240 18.77 -6.56 -20.46
CA PRO A 240 19.55 -6.23 -21.64
C PRO A 240 19.12 -4.88 -22.24
N SER A 241 20.08 -4.05 -22.67
CA SER A 241 19.77 -2.77 -23.30
C SER A 241 19.15 -2.97 -24.69
N GLY A 242 18.18 -2.12 -25.07
CA GLY A 242 17.62 -2.08 -26.42
C GLY A 242 16.09 -2.05 -26.48
N GLU A 243 15.42 -2.55 -25.44
CA GLU A 243 13.95 -2.50 -25.36
C GLU A 243 13.45 -1.31 -24.53
N VAL A 244 12.49 -0.58 -25.10
CA VAL A 244 11.80 0.51 -24.38
C VAL A 244 10.69 -0.11 -23.53
N VAL A 245 10.93 -0.24 -22.23
CA VAL A 245 9.96 -0.80 -21.29
C VAL A 245 9.10 0.31 -20.67
N ASN A 246 7.77 0.16 -20.75
CA ASN A 246 6.84 0.97 -19.97
C ASN A 246 6.90 0.55 -18.50
N ARG A 247 7.57 1.38 -17.70
CA ARG A 247 7.87 1.10 -16.30
C ARG A 247 6.71 1.49 -15.36
N PRO A 248 6.41 0.66 -14.35
CA PRO A 248 5.47 1.05 -13.30
C PRO A 248 6.06 2.15 -12.44
N HIS A 249 5.20 2.93 -11.75
CA HIS A 249 5.65 4.00 -10.83
C HIS A 249 6.56 3.52 -9.69
N SER A 250 6.51 2.22 -9.37
CA SER A 250 7.34 1.62 -8.32
C SER A 250 8.80 1.39 -8.73
N LEU A 251 9.13 1.42 -10.04
CA LEU A 251 10.47 1.18 -10.55
C LEU A 251 11.07 2.47 -11.17
N LYS A 252 12.25 2.86 -10.69
CA LYS A 252 13.04 4.00 -11.17
C LYS A 252 14.32 3.46 -11.84
N PRO A 253 14.86 4.16 -12.86
CA PRO A 253 16.13 3.75 -13.46
C PRO A 253 17.25 4.04 -12.45
N THR A 254 18.22 3.15 -12.35
CA THR A 254 19.42 3.35 -11.52
C THR A 254 20.68 3.10 -12.34
N GLU A 255 21.71 3.87 -12.05
CA GLU A 255 23.04 3.72 -12.66
C GLU A 255 23.89 2.70 -11.89
N GLU A 256 23.52 2.37 -10.65
CA GLU A 256 24.25 1.45 -9.78
C GLU A 256 23.66 0.04 -9.84
N CYS A 257 24.41 -0.87 -10.46
CA CYS A 257 24.19 -2.31 -10.41
C CYS A 257 25.45 -3.00 -9.89
N SER A 258 25.80 -2.79 -8.63
CA SER A 258 26.81 -3.60 -7.97
C SER A 258 26.13 -4.83 -7.36
N LEU A 259 25.81 -5.82 -8.20
CA LEU A 259 25.61 -7.18 -7.70
C LEU A 259 26.94 -7.60 -7.07
N GLU A 260 26.98 -7.76 -5.75
CA GLU A 260 28.19 -8.20 -5.06
C GLU A 260 28.73 -9.48 -5.72
N GLN A 261 30.03 -9.45 -6.00
CA GLN A 261 30.80 -10.43 -6.75
C GLN A 261 30.80 -11.80 -6.03
N GLY A 262 29.75 -12.59 -6.23
CA GLY A 262 29.64 -13.96 -5.72
C GLY A 262 28.89 -14.91 -6.65
N LEU A 263 28.24 -14.42 -7.71
CA LEU A 263 27.57 -15.24 -8.71
C LEU A 263 28.52 -15.52 -9.89
N THR A 264 28.97 -16.76 -10.03
CA THR A 264 29.49 -17.26 -11.31
C THR A 264 28.33 -17.38 -12.28
N ILE A 265 28.02 -16.28 -12.98
CA ILE A 265 27.07 -16.30 -14.10
C ILE A 265 27.74 -17.09 -15.23
N GLU A 266 27.29 -18.32 -15.48
CA GLU A 266 27.64 -19.06 -16.69
C GLU A 266 26.90 -18.44 -17.88
N GLY A 267 27.56 -17.49 -18.57
CA GLY A 267 27.08 -16.84 -19.79
C GLY A 267 27.74 -15.48 -20.02
N GLU A 268 27.90 -15.07 -21.27
CA GLU A 268 28.34 -13.70 -21.61
C GLU A 268 27.28 -12.70 -21.14
N LEU A 269 27.63 -11.83 -20.19
CA LEU A 269 26.79 -10.70 -19.80
C LEU A 269 26.65 -9.76 -21.01
N PRO A 270 25.43 -9.30 -21.35
CA PRO A 270 25.24 -8.34 -22.43
C PRO A 270 26.04 -7.06 -22.12
N GLU A 271 26.81 -6.55 -23.09
CA GLU A 271 27.73 -5.41 -22.95
C GLU A 271 27.06 -4.12 -22.44
N LYS A 272 25.73 -4.02 -22.56
CA LYS A 272 24.93 -2.89 -22.08
C LYS A 272 23.69 -3.42 -21.36
N VAL A 273 23.53 -3.00 -20.11
CA VAL A 273 22.44 -3.41 -19.22
C VAL A 273 21.72 -2.15 -18.73
N ASN A 274 20.39 -2.17 -18.75
CA ASN A 274 19.56 -1.16 -18.09
C ASN A 274 19.20 -1.68 -16.70
N CYS A 275 19.51 -0.89 -15.68
CA CYS A 275 19.18 -1.22 -14.30
C CYS A 275 18.01 -0.38 -13.78
N TYR A 276 17.15 -1.04 -13.02
CA TYR A 276 15.99 -0.45 -12.39
C TYR A 276 15.96 -0.86 -10.94
N GLU A 277 15.54 0.06 -10.08
CA GLU A 277 15.33 -0.21 -8.67
C GLU A 277 13.92 0.18 -8.24
N GLY A 278 13.41 -0.46 -7.20
CA GLY A 278 12.12 -0.10 -6.64
C GLY A 278 11.83 -0.75 -5.31
N VAL A 279 10.79 -0.24 -4.64
CA VAL A 279 10.36 -0.76 -3.34
C VAL A 279 9.00 -1.44 -3.48
N PHE A 280 8.90 -2.65 -2.95
CA PHE A 280 7.71 -3.48 -2.96
C PHE A 280 7.30 -3.84 -1.52
N TYR A 281 6.00 -3.96 -1.29
CA TYR A 281 5.44 -4.12 0.07
C TYR A 281 4.61 -5.40 0.24
N ASN A 282 4.42 -6.18 -0.82
CA ASN A 282 3.52 -7.32 -0.79
C ASN A 282 4.12 -8.53 -1.52
N TYR A 283 4.32 -8.41 -2.83
CA TYR A 283 4.92 -9.48 -3.62
C TYR A 283 5.58 -8.93 -4.89
N PHE A 284 6.55 -9.66 -5.39
CA PHE A 284 7.13 -9.56 -6.72
C PHE A 284 7.01 -10.94 -7.38
N SER A 285 6.46 -11.02 -8.59
CA SER A 285 6.21 -12.29 -9.27
C SER A 285 6.77 -12.30 -10.69
N VAL A 286 7.26 -13.47 -11.10
CA VAL A 286 7.76 -13.78 -12.44
C VAL A 286 7.13 -15.10 -12.88
N GLY A 287 6.87 -15.26 -14.17
CA GLY A 287 6.27 -16.48 -14.74
C GLY A 287 4.74 -16.40 -14.91
N MET A 288 4.06 -17.54 -14.74
CA MET A 288 2.64 -17.70 -15.10
C MET A 288 1.71 -16.70 -14.38
N ASP A 289 1.89 -16.51 -13.06
CA ASP A 289 1.09 -15.56 -12.29
C ASP A 289 1.28 -14.11 -12.79
N ALA A 290 2.52 -13.72 -13.06
CA ALA A 290 2.83 -12.41 -13.63
C ALA A 290 2.21 -12.23 -15.03
N GLN A 291 2.18 -13.28 -15.84
CA GLN A 291 1.55 -13.25 -17.17
C GLN A 291 0.02 -13.09 -17.08
N VAL A 292 -0.63 -13.77 -16.14
CA VAL A 292 -2.08 -13.61 -15.87
C VAL A 292 -2.37 -12.19 -15.38
N ALA A 293 -1.60 -11.69 -14.42
CA ALA A 293 -1.74 -10.33 -13.90
C ALA A 293 -1.52 -9.27 -14.99
N TYR A 294 -0.53 -9.47 -15.86
CA TYR A 294 -0.26 -8.62 -17.01
C TYR A 294 -1.43 -8.64 -18.01
N GLY A 295 -1.92 -9.83 -18.39
CA GLY A 295 -3.06 -9.97 -19.32
C GLY A 295 -4.32 -9.29 -18.80
N PHE A 296 -4.63 -9.48 -17.52
CA PHE A 296 -5.75 -8.79 -16.85
C PHE A 296 -5.55 -7.27 -16.83
N HIS A 297 -4.36 -6.78 -16.49
CA HIS A 297 -4.06 -5.35 -16.46
C HIS A 297 -4.20 -4.72 -17.86
N HIS A 298 -3.68 -5.38 -18.88
CA HIS A 298 -3.77 -4.93 -20.27
C HIS A 298 -5.23 -4.83 -20.72
N LEU A 299 -6.05 -5.85 -20.46
CA LEU A 299 -7.49 -5.81 -20.78
C LEU A 299 -8.21 -4.66 -20.05
N ARG A 300 -7.85 -4.40 -18.78
CA ARG A 300 -8.44 -3.28 -18.02
C ARG A 300 -8.11 -1.93 -18.65
N ASN A 301 -6.93 -1.78 -19.24
CA ASN A 301 -6.52 -0.55 -19.93
C ASN A 301 -7.18 -0.43 -21.30
N GLU A 302 -7.27 -1.51 -22.08
CA GLU A 302 -7.91 -1.49 -23.40
C GLU A 302 -9.44 -1.38 -23.34
N LYS A 303 -10.08 -2.12 -22.43
CA LYS A 303 -11.54 -2.25 -22.31
C LYS A 303 -11.99 -1.93 -20.89
N PRO A 304 -11.87 -0.67 -20.44
CA PRO A 304 -12.24 -0.27 -19.08
C PRO A 304 -13.72 -0.49 -18.75
N HIS A 305 -14.59 -0.61 -19.76
CA HIS A 305 -16.02 -0.90 -19.58
C HIS A 305 -16.31 -2.32 -19.07
N LEU A 306 -15.43 -3.29 -19.34
CA LEU A 306 -15.58 -4.66 -18.83
C LEU A 306 -15.10 -4.80 -17.37
N ALA A 307 -14.21 -3.89 -16.94
CA ALA A 307 -13.50 -3.96 -15.68
C ALA A 307 -13.90 -2.83 -14.69
N GLN A 308 -15.18 -2.47 -14.68
CA GLN A 308 -15.68 -1.36 -13.85
C GLN A 308 -15.91 -1.76 -12.37
N GLY A 309 -16.14 -3.05 -12.10
CA GLY A 309 -16.56 -3.54 -10.79
C GLY A 309 -15.59 -4.56 -10.19
N PRO A 310 -15.43 -4.63 -8.86
CA PRO A 310 -14.59 -5.63 -8.21
C PRO A 310 -14.97 -7.08 -8.53
N ILE A 311 -16.27 -7.36 -8.68
CA ILE A 311 -16.77 -8.70 -9.03
C ILE A 311 -16.37 -9.06 -10.47
N SER A 312 -16.66 -8.17 -11.43
CA SER A 312 -16.26 -8.36 -12.83
C SER A 312 -14.76 -8.52 -12.96
N ASN A 313 -13.97 -7.71 -12.25
CA ASN A 313 -12.52 -7.81 -12.22
C ASN A 313 -12.04 -9.18 -11.73
N LYS A 314 -12.61 -9.69 -10.64
CA LYS A 314 -12.27 -11.02 -10.11
C LYS A 314 -12.66 -12.15 -11.09
N LEU A 315 -13.82 -12.05 -11.73
CA LEU A 315 -14.26 -13.04 -12.73
C LEU A 315 -13.33 -13.07 -13.95
N ILE A 316 -12.98 -11.89 -14.47
CA ILE A 316 -12.06 -11.77 -15.60
C ILE A 316 -10.68 -12.33 -15.21
N TYR A 317 -10.14 -11.94 -14.05
CA TYR A 317 -8.86 -12.46 -13.55
C TYR A 317 -8.88 -13.99 -13.42
N SER A 318 -9.96 -14.54 -12.87
CA SER A 318 -10.15 -15.99 -12.79
C SER A 318 -10.22 -16.64 -14.18
N GLY A 319 -10.85 -15.99 -15.15
CA GLY A 319 -10.89 -16.44 -16.54
C GLY A 319 -9.49 -16.53 -17.15
N TYR A 320 -8.68 -15.46 -17.02
CA TYR A 320 -7.28 -15.48 -17.47
C TYR A 320 -6.48 -16.61 -16.80
N SER A 321 -6.66 -16.79 -15.49
CA SER A 321 -6.00 -17.86 -14.72
C SER A 321 -6.34 -19.26 -15.25
N CYS A 322 -7.61 -19.50 -15.62
CA CYS A 322 -8.04 -20.75 -16.22
C CYS A 322 -7.49 -20.96 -17.64
N THR A 323 -7.32 -19.89 -18.44
CA THR A 323 -6.82 -19.98 -19.81
C THR A 323 -5.31 -20.16 -19.93
N GLN A 324 -4.54 -19.71 -18.93
CA GLN A 324 -3.07 -19.74 -18.92
C GLN A 324 -2.50 -20.96 -18.17
N GLY A 325 -3.35 -21.94 -17.85
CA GLY A 325 -2.89 -23.32 -17.73
C GLY A 325 -2.69 -23.91 -16.33
N TRP A 326 -3.32 -23.35 -15.28
CA TRP A 326 -3.41 -24.06 -13.98
C TRP A 326 -4.01 -25.49 -14.11
N PHE A 327 -4.83 -25.71 -15.14
CA PHE A 327 -5.41 -27.01 -15.48
C PHE A 327 -4.89 -27.62 -16.79
N VAL A 328 -4.15 -26.84 -17.60
CA VAL A 328 -3.69 -27.23 -18.94
C VAL A 328 -2.42 -26.44 -19.32
N THR A 329 -1.24 -26.80 -18.80
CA THR A 329 0.02 -26.35 -19.41
C THR A 329 0.94 -27.54 -19.67
N PRO A 330 1.46 -27.71 -20.90
CA PRO A 330 2.67 -28.49 -21.13
C PRO A 330 3.85 -27.69 -20.56
N CYS A 331 4.73 -28.35 -19.80
CA CYS A 331 5.91 -27.73 -19.19
C CYS A 331 6.78 -27.09 -20.27
N ILE A 332 6.77 -25.75 -20.38
CA ILE A 332 7.76 -25.02 -21.18
C ILE A 332 9.09 -25.14 -20.44
N SER A 333 9.96 -25.97 -20.99
CA SER A 333 11.35 -26.15 -20.59
C SER A 333 12.20 -25.39 -21.60
N ASP A 334 12.15 -24.06 -21.54
CA ASP A 334 13.10 -23.22 -22.26
C ASP A 334 14.25 -22.87 -21.29
N PRO A 335 15.47 -23.41 -21.48
CA PRO A 335 16.60 -23.21 -20.60
C PRO A 335 17.19 -21.79 -20.64
N SER A 336 16.65 -20.88 -21.47
CA SER A 336 17.16 -19.52 -21.64
C SER A 336 16.71 -18.50 -20.58
N LEU A 337 15.68 -18.81 -19.77
CA LEU A 337 15.24 -17.96 -18.65
C LEU A 337 15.90 -18.42 -17.34
N ARG A 338 17.10 -17.89 -17.05
CA ARG A 338 17.73 -17.98 -15.73
C ARG A 338 17.27 -16.80 -14.86
N LEU A 339 16.61 -17.09 -13.75
CA LEU A 339 16.27 -16.11 -12.71
C LEU A 339 17.21 -16.32 -11.53
N ASP A 340 18.26 -15.51 -11.43
CA ASP A 340 19.17 -15.52 -10.30
C ASP A 340 18.69 -14.49 -9.26
N ILE A 341 18.12 -14.97 -8.15
CA ILE A 341 17.69 -14.13 -7.02
C ILE A 341 18.87 -13.98 -6.06
N CYS A 342 19.51 -12.81 -6.05
CA CYS A 342 20.52 -12.45 -5.05
C CYS A 342 19.87 -11.75 -3.86
N GLU A 343 19.77 -12.43 -2.72
CA GLU A 343 19.42 -11.79 -1.45
C GLU A 343 20.67 -11.24 -0.77
N THR A 344 20.77 -9.91 -0.65
CA THR A 344 21.75 -9.29 0.26
C THR A 344 21.08 -9.17 1.64
N LYS A 345 21.41 -10.10 2.55
CA LYS A 345 20.82 -10.15 3.90
C LYS A 345 21.34 -9.03 4.80
N ILE A 346 20.46 -8.12 5.19
CA ILE A 346 20.62 -7.29 6.40
C ILE A 346 19.77 -7.93 7.51
N GLY A 347 20.35 -8.87 8.27
CA GLY A 347 19.71 -9.48 9.45
C GLY A 347 19.19 -10.90 9.26
N SER A 348 19.37 -11.71 10.30
CA SER A 348 19.36 -13.18 10.29
C SER A 348 18.00 -13.81 10.60
N ILE A 349 17.39 -14.50 9.64
CA ILE A 349 16.56 -15.71 9.84
C ILE A 349 16.76 -16.65 8.61
N PRO A 350 16.97 -17.96 8.77
CA PRO A 350 17.02 -18.89 7.65
C PRO A 350 15.59 -19.32 7.29
N PHE A 351 15.16 -19.03 6.07
CA PHE A 351 14.02 -19.70 5.45
C PHE A 351 14.45 -20.24 4.09
N ASP A 352 14.34 -21.56 3.91
CA ASP A 352 14.36 -22.20 2.61
C ASP A 352 13.13 -21.74 1.82
N LEU A 353 13.31 -20.72 0.98
CA LEU A 353 12.25 -20.20 0.13
C LEU A 353 12.13 -21.08 -1.12
N ASN A 354 11.29 -22.11 -1.06
CA ASN A 354 10.58 -22.51 -2.26
C ASN A 354 9.62 -21.35 -2.60
N VAL A 355 9.83 -20.69 -3.74
CA VAL A 355 8.90 -19.68 -4.27
C VAL A 355 7.58 -20.37 -4.63
N PHE A 356 6.75 -20.60 -3.63
CA PHE A 356 5.33 -20.92 -3.78
C PHE A 356 4.57 -19.62 -3.61
N CYS A 357 4.15 -19.02 -4.72
CA CYS A 357 3.11 -18.00 -4.72
C CYS A 357 1.80 -18.68 -4.28
N LEU A 358 1.59 -18.78 -2.97
CA LEU A 358 0.33 -19.20 -2.39
C LEU A 358 -0.56 -17.97 -2.29
N SER A 359 -1.12 -17.53 -3.42
CA SER A 359 -2.27 -16.63 -3.42
C SER A 359 -3.47 -17.43 -2.88
N LEU A 360 -3.55 -17.53 -1.55
CA LEU A 360 -4.70 -18.08 -0.84
C LEU A 360 -5.89 -17.14 -1.07
N LEU A 361 -6.67 -17.48 -2.10
CA LEU A 361 -8.09 -17.20 -2.15
C LEU A 361 -8.77 -17.89 -0.96
N PHE A 362 -9.15 -17.11 0.04
CA PHE A 362 -10.31 -17.41 0.90
C PHE A 362 -11.14 -16.14 1.12
#